data_AF-A0A7J4LNQ4-F1
#
_entry.id   AF-A0A7J4LNQ4-F1
#
_cell.length_a   1.000
_cell.length_b   1.000
_cell.length_c   1.000
_cell.angle_alpha   90.00
_cell.angle_beta   90.00
_cell.angle_gamma   90.00
#
_symmetry.space_group_name_H-M   'P 1'
#
loop_
_entity.id
_entity.type
_entity.pdbx_description
1 polymer ?
#
loop_
_entity_poly.entity_id
_entity_poly.type
_entity_poly.pdbx_seq_one_letter_code
_entity_poly.pdbx_strand_id
1 'polypeptide(L)' 'MTEPGMNGSVTARDPSYRCIVIRDELPPGSRQRVKITGAKHTYVIGKPLR' A
#
# COMPACT_ATOMS: atom_id res chain seq x y z
N MET A 1 -4.71 -2.10 7.28
CA MET A 1 -3.71 -1.55 8.23
C MET A 1 -2.43 -1.35 7.45
N THR A 2 -1.73 -0.24 7.66
CA THR A 2 -0.43 0.06 7.05
C THR A 2 0.72 -0.38 7.96
N GLU A 3 1.77 -0.92 7.35
CA GLU A 3 3.00 -1.37 7.98
C GLU A 3 4.21 -0.78 7.22
N PRO A 4 5.34 -0.49 7.88
CA PRO A 4 6.55 -0.02 7.19
C PRO A 4 7.06 -1.07 6.19
N GLY A 5 7.36 -0.63 4.97
CA GLY A 5 8.05 -1.42 3.94
C GLY A 5 9.51 -1.01 3.80
N MET A 6 10.22 -1.66 2.86
CA MET A 6 11.60 -1.28 2.51
C MET A 6 11.63 -0.02 1.64
N ASN A 7 12.74 0.74 1.67
CA ASN A 7 13.00 1.91 0.81
C ASN A 7 11.92 3.01 0.87
N GLY A 8 11.41 3.34 2.06
CA GLY A 8 10.40 4.40 2.22
C GLY A 8 9.03 4.04 1.63
N SER A 9 8.76 2.76 1.40
CA SER A 9 7.43 2.28 1.03
C SER A 9 6.63 1.86 2.26
N VAL A 10 5.31 1.79 2.10
CA VAL A 10 4.38 1.26 3.08
C VAL A 10 3.66 0.07 2.49
N THR A 11 3.53 -1.00 3.26
CA THR A 11 2.73 -2.16 2.89
C THR A 11 1.36 -2.05 3.56
N ALA A 12 0.30 -2.30 2.80
CA ALA A 12 -1.07 -2.29 3.29
C ALA A 12 -1.81 -3.54 2.82
N ARG A 13 -2.92 -3.85 3.50
CA ARG A 13 -3.88 -4.86 3.04
C ARG A 13 -5.21 -4.21 2.70
N ASP A 14 -5.77 -4.59 1.55
CA ASP A 14 -7.15 -4.23 1.21
C ASP A 14 -8.15 -5.16 1.94
N PRO A 15 -9.47 -4.87 1.86
CA PRO A 15 -10.50 -5.73 2.45
C PRO A 15 -10.52 -7.15 1.88
N SER A 16 -9.99 -7.37 0.68
CA SER A 16 -9.86 -8.67 0.03
C SER A 16 -8.55 -9.38 0.36
N TYR A 17 -7.83 -8.94 1.41
CA TYR A 17 -6.55 -9.50 1.86
C TYR A 17 -5.40 -9.45 0.84
N ARG A 18 -5.49 -8.60 -0.18
CA ARG A 18 -4.41 -8.37 -1.14
C ARG A 18 -3.33 -7.50 -0.53
N CYS A 19 -2.08 -7.90 -0.74
CA CYS A 19 -0.92 -7.10 -0.37
C CYS A 19 -0.77 -5.92 -1.34
N ILE A 20 -0.78 -4.71 -0.79
CA ILE A 20 -0.59 -3.45 -1.53
C ILE A 20 0.72 -2.81 -1.08
N VAL A 21 1.61 -2.54 -2.02
CA VAL A 21 2.81 -1.72 -1.79
C VAL A 21 2.51 -0.29 -2.23
N ILE A 22 2.61 0.66 -1.31
CA ILE A 22 2.43 2.09 -1.50
C ILE A 22 3.81 2.74 -1.45
N ARG A 23 4.22 3.42 -2.52
CA ARG A 23 5.50 4.14 -2.57
C ARG A 23 5.36 5.55 -2.01
N ASP A 24 4.97 5.65 -0.75
CA ASP A 24 4.80 6.90 -0.01
C ASP A 24 5.01 6.63 1.49
N GLU A 25 5.33 7.68 2.25
CA GLU A 25 5.44 7.60 3.70
C GLU A 25 4.06 7.79 4.33
N LEU A 26 3.54 6.73 4.94
CA LEU A 26 2.27 6.77 5.67
C LEU A 26 2.47 6.29 7.11
N PRO A 27 1.81 6.93 8.09
CA PRO A 27 1.83 6.44 9.46
C PRO A 27 1.32 4.99 9.51
N PRO A 28 1.98 4.11 10.29
CA PRO A 28 1.47 2.78 10.58
C PRO A 28 0.05 2.85 11.19
N GLY A 29 -0.80 1.88 10.89
CA GLY A 29 -2.18 1.86 11.38
C GLY A 29 -3.18 2.75 10.64
N SER A 30 -2.72 3.59 9.70
CA SER A 30 -3.60 4.49 8.94
C SER A 30 -4.51 3.75 7.96
N ARG A 31 -5.64 4.39 7.65
CA ARG A 31 -6.55 4.00 6.56
C ARG A 31 -6.50 5.10 5.52
N GLN A 32 -6.24 4.74 4.26
CA GLN A 32 -6.21 5.70 3.17
C GLN A 32 -6.78 5.09 1.90
N ARG A 33 -7.38 5.94 1.07
CA ARG A 33 -7.79 5.55 -0.28
C ARG A 33 -6.58 5.56 -1.19
N VAL A 34 -6.37 4.46 -1.89
CA VAL A 34 -5.27 4.29 -2.84
C VAL A 34 -5.82 3.90 -4.21
N LYS A 35 -5.19 4.40 -5.26
CA LYS A 35 -5.43 3.96 -6.63
C LYS A 35 -4.39 2.91 -6.98
N ILE A 36 -4.84 1.74 -7.42
CA ILE A 36 -3.94 0.71 -7.95
C ILE A 36 -3.37 1.18 -9.28
N THR A 37 -2.05 1.22 -9.39
CA THR A 37 -1.31 1.67 -10.59
C THR A 37 -0.54 0.54 -11.27
N GLY A 38 -0.47 -0.63 -10.64
CA GLY A 38 0.19 -1.79 -11.22
C GLY A 38 0.02 -3.05 -10.37
N ALA A 39 0.45 -4.18 -10.92
CA ALA A 39 0.45 -5.46 -10.25
C ALA A 39 1.76 -6.21 -10.51
N LYS A 40 2.18 -7.02 -9.54
CA LYS A 40 3.23 -8.01 -9.62
C LYS A 40 2.64 -9.36 -9.20
N HIS A 41 3.42 -10.44 -9.33
CA HIS A 41 2.96 -11.80 -9.06
C HIS A 41 2.29 -11.97 -7.69
N THR A 42 2.80 -11.32 -6.65
CA THR A 42 2.37 -11.52 -5.25
C THR A 42 1.78 -10.28 -4.58
N TYR A 43 1.84 -9.11 -5.23
CA TYR A 43 1.36 -7.85 -4.65
C TYR A 43 0.91 -6.87 -5.73
N VAL A 44 0.08 -5.91 -5.35
CA VAL A 44 -0.30 -4.77 -6.18
C VAL A 44 0.41 -3.51 -5.73
N ILE A 45 0.61 -2.57 -6.65
CA ILE A 45 1.27 -1.29 -6.39
C ILE A 45 0.19 -0.21 -6.39
N GLY A 46 0.11 0.56 -5.30
CA GLY A 46 -0.84 1.65 -5.14
C GLY A 46 -0.15 3.01 -5.01
N LYS A 47 -0.88 4.06 -5.38
CA LYS A 47 -0.56 5.44 -5.03
C LYS A 47 -1.68 6.05 -4.20
N PRO A 48 -1.41 6.85 -3.17
CA PRO A 48 -2.44 7.54 -2.41
C PRO A 48 -3.24 8.48 -3.30
N LEU A 49 -4.56 8.52 -3.07
CA LEU A 49 -5.39 9.60 -3.58
C LEU A 49 -5.25 10.77 -2.60
N ARG A 50 -4.65 11.88 -3.05
CA ARG A 50 -4.63 13.14 -2.31
C ARG A 50 -5.99 13.82 -2.39
#